data_AF-T1G4X0-F1
#
_entry.id   AF-T1G4X0-F1
#
_cell.length_a   1.000
_cell.length_b   1.000
_cell.length_c   1.000
_cell.angle_alpha   90.00
_cell.angle_beta   90.00
_cell.angle_gamma   90.00
#
_symmetry.space_group_name_H-M   'P 1'
#
loop_
_entity.id
_entity.type
_entity.pdbx_description
1 polymer ?
#
loop_
_entity_poly.entity_id
_entity_poly.type
_entity_poly.pdbx_seq_one_letter_code
_entity_poly.pdbx_strand_id
1 'polypeptide(L)'
;LQELEQLIDSKDIKLVVAIISSWVPAYNKLALDNDRRVRELSQVCLGKLIRRVQKQFAPHLKQILGVWLMVQCDPHPPCASVAFKVFQELFTTSAKQSDVADFCRVEVFNFLEDIMFKLTIQSIIEMRICEEEEVESRFIRLLSSSIDALTKFIEIVNDKHREEIMERIRNNLFSNSKFWKFPKSKIPQVRKAYYDLIATLLKKYGTPLLNPKSKEQITISVLCSIDENDITVIPSVWNALIVLLCGIDDVWSSINMSKAFIPKLWNTIDKCGHGCASVTHPNIVLILEKLPANVKFQKNFCASLLEKLVCSLINEKMLMSWREYDALVASFVECCKFYIFNIVEKRDKAAAADDDDGGNNMISSINNNVI
;
A
#
# COMPACT_ATOMS: atom_id res chain seq x y z
N LEU A 1 5.06 10.48 -33.78
CA LEU A 1 3.89 10.55 -32.85
C LEU A 1 3.10 11.84 -33.02
N GLN A 2 3.72 13.02 -32.97
CA GLN A 2 3.01 14.30 -33.23
C GLN A 2 2.29 14.34 -34.58
N GLU A 3 2.93 13.84 -35.64
CA GLU A 3 2.28 13.74 -36.96
C GLU A 3 1.08 12.77 -36.92
N LEU A 4 1.24 11.59 -36.31
CA LEU A 4 0.14 10.64 -36.14
C LEU A 4 -1.05 11.25 -35.38
N GLU A 5 -0.76 12.02 -34.33
CA GLU A 5 -1.76 12.75 -33.57
C GLU A 5 -2.62 13.65 -34.47
N GLN A 6 -2.00 14.41 -35.38
CA GLN A 6 -2.69 15.29 -36.34
C GLN A 6 -3.42 14.49 -37.43
N LEU A 7 -2.86 13.35 -37.87
CA LEU A 7 -3.46 12.48 -38.87
C LEU A 7 -4.74 11.79 -38.35
N ILE A 8 -4.79 11.42 -37.06
CA ILE A 8 -6.00 10.85 -36.43
C ILE A 8 -7.18 11.82 -36.52
N ASP A 9 -6.94 13.12 -36.34
CA ASP A 9 -8.00 14.14 -36.36
C ASP A 9 -8.46 14.47 -37.79
N SER A 10 -7.54 14.45 -38.77
CA SER A 10 -7.78 14.94 -40.13
C SER A 10 -8.19 13.86 -41.14
N LYS A 11 -7.84 12.59 -40.92
CA LYS A 11 -8.11 11.51 -41.89
C LYS A 11 -9.51 10.90 -41.73
N ASP A 12 -9.96 10.24 -42.81
CA ASP A 12 -11.22 9.52 -42.84
C ASP A 12 -11.27 8.41 -41.76
N ILE A 13 -12.43 8.24 -41.15
CA ILE A 13 -12.62 7.28 -40.06
C ILE A 13 -12.24 5.85 -40.45
N LYS A 14 -12.46 5.43 -41.70
CA LYS A 14 -12.09 4.08 -42.16
C LYS A 14 -10.57 3.88 -42.14
N LEU A 15 -9.81 4.91 -42.49
CA LEU A 15 -8.34 4.88 -42.41
C LEU A 15 -7.87 4.84 -40.95
N VAL A 16 -8.50 5.62 -40.07
CA VAL A 16 -8.17 5.63 -38.64
C VAL A 16 -8.49 4.29 -37.98
N VAL A 17 -9.56 3.60 -38.42
CA VAL A 17 -9.86 2.24 -37.95
C VAL A 17 -8.84 1.23 -38.47
N ALA A 18 -8.39 1.36 -39.71
CA ALA A 18 -7.42 0.44 -40.31
C ALA A 18 -6.07 0.42 -39.59
N ILE A 19 -5.67 1.52 -38.94
CA ILE A 19 -4.38 1.57 -38.21
C ILE A 19 -4.43 0.89 -36.84
N ILE A 20 -5.60 0.55 -36.29
CA ILE A 20 -5.71 0.01 -34.91
C ILE A 20 -4.87 -1.26 -34.74
N SER A 21 -4.91 -2.17 -35.73
CA SER A 21 -4.18 -3.45 -35.69
C SER A 21 -2.66 -3.25 -35.62
N SER A 22 -2.13 -2.22 -36.27
CA SER A 22 -0.71 -1.85 -36.20
C SER A 22 -0.39 -0.99 -34.98
N TRP A 23 -1.34 -0.17 -34.53
CA TRP A 23 -1.16 0.72 -33.38
C TRP A 23 -1.02 -0.05 -32.07
N VAL A 24 -1.82 -1.09 -31.83
CA VAL A 24 -1.81 -1.85 -30.57
C VAL A 24 -0.41 -2.39 -30.19
N PRO A 25 0.29 -3.15 -31.05
CA PRO A 25 1.64 -3.61 -30.72
C PRO A 25 2.66 -2.46 -30.64
N ALA A 26 2.49 -1.39 -31.43
CA ALA A 26 3.35 -0.22 -31.37
C ALA A 26 3.17 0.54 -30.05
N TYR A 27 1.94 0.75 -29.60
CA TYR A 27 1.60 1.37 -28.33
C TYR A 27 2.23 0.64 -27.16
N ASN A 28 2.15 -0.70 -27.12
CA ASN A 28 2.74 -1.48 -26.04
C ASN A 28 4.27 -1.32 -25.92
N LYS A 29 4.95 -0.92 -26.99
CA LYS A 29 6.38 -0.58 -26.98
C LYS A 29 6.60 0.89 -26.63
N LEU A 30 5.93 1.80 -27.34
CA LEU A 30 6.13 3.25 -27.23
C LEU A 30 5.66 3.81 -25.88
N ALA A 31 4.60 3.25 -25.31
CA ALA A 31 4.11 3.61 -23.97
C ALA A 31 5.13 3.25 -22.87
N LEU A 32 6.07 2.33 -23.14
CA LEU A 32 7.10 1.86 -22.22
C LEU A 32 8.52 2.27 -22.66
N ASP A 33 8.60 3.22 -23.58
CA ASP A 33 9.85 3.73 -24.13
C ASP A 33 10.72 4.41 -23.04
N ASN A 34 12.02 4.54 -23.28
CA ASN A 34 12.87 5.25 -22.33
C ASN A 34 12.66 6.77 -22.36
N ASP A 35 12.36 7.32 -23.53
CA ASP A 35 12.07 8.74 -23.67
C ASP A 35 10.69 9.06 -23.08
N ARG A 36 10.69 9.90 -22.04
CA ARG A 36 9.47 10.39 -21.37
C ARG A 36 8.50 11.08 -22.32
N ARG A 37 9.00 11.77 -23.35
CA ARG A 37 8.18 12.46 -24.35
C ARG A 37 7.51 11.48 -25.30
N VAL A 38 8.18 10.39 -25.67
CA VAL A 38 7.59 9.29 -26.44
C VAL A 38 6.46 8.63 -25.64
N ARG A 39 6.69 8.35 -24.35
CA ARG A 39 5.65 7.78 -23.48
C ARG A 39 4.44 8.71 -23.36
N GLU A 40 4.65 9.99 -23.09
CA GLU A 40 3.58 10.99 -22.97
C GLU A 40 2.77 11.12 -24.28
N LEU A 41 3.44 11.32 -25.42
CA LEU A 41 2.78 11.45 -26.72
C LEU A 41 2.03 10.18 -27.13
N SER A 42 2.49 9.00 -26.69
CA SER A 42 1.79 7.73 -26.91
C SER A 42 0.43 7.72 -26.23
N GLN A 43 0.31 8.30 -25.03
CA GLN A 43 -0.97 8.43 -24.32
C GLN A 43 -1.90 9.44 -24.99
N VAL A 44 -1.35 10.57 -25.48
CA VAL A 44 -2.12 11.55 -26.26
C VAL A 44 -2.70 10.89 -27.53
N CYS A 45 -1.86 10.18 -28.29
CA CYS A 45 -2.28 9.45 -29.48
C CYS A 45 -3.33 8.37 -29.15
N LEU A 46 -3.13 7.60 -28.08
CA LEU A 46 -4.11 6.60 -27.64
C LEU A 46 -5.47 7.25 -27.37
N GLY A 47 -5.49 8.35 -26.61
CA GLY A 47 -6.72 9.04 -26.26
C GLY A 47 -7.44 9.63 -27.47
N LYS A 48 -6.72 10.20 -28.44
CA LYS A 48 -7.32 10.65 -29.70
C LYS A 48 -7.86 9.48 -30.53
N LEU A 49 -7.08 8.41 -30.66
CA LEU A 49 -7.47 7.24 -31.44
C LEU A 49 -8.76 6.62 -30.89
N ILE A 50 -8.82 6.33 -29.59
CA ILE A 50 -10.00 5.70 -28.99
C ILE A 50 -11.21 6.63 -29.08
N ARG A 51 -11.06 7.95 -28.86
CA ARG A 51 -12.16 8.91 -29.05
C ARG A 51 -12.70 8.92 -30.47
N ARG A 52 -11.81 8.78 -31.46
CA ARG A 52 -12.17 8.81 -32.88
C ARG A 52 -12.88 7.53 -33.33
N VAL A 53 -12.39 6.35 -32.91
CA VAL A 53 -12.91 5.03 -33.37
C VAL A 53 -13.94 4.41 -32.43
N GLN A 54 -14.03 4.89 -31.19
CA GLN A 54 -14.99 4.50 -30.16
C GLN A 54 -15.06 2.97 -29.95
N LYS A 55 -16.25 2.38 -30.08
CA LYS A 55 -16.52 0.95 -29.86
C LYS A 55 -15.64 0.02 -30.71
N GLN A 56 -15.11 0.51 -31.84
CA GLN A 56 -14.24 -0.28 -32.72
C GLN A 56 -12.88 -0.59 -32.06
N PHE A 57 -12.50 0.14 -31.01
CA PHE A 57 -11.30 -0.19 -30.23
C PHE A 57 -11.51 -1.31 -29.21
N ALA A 58 -12.76 -1.60 -28.83
CA ALA A 58 -13.07 -2.54 -27.74
C ALA A 58 -12.40 -3.93 -27.86
N PRO A 59 -12.29 -4.55 -29.07
CA PRO A 59 -11.61 -5.84 -29.23
C PRO A 59 -10.13 -5.85 -28.83
N HIS A 60 -9.50 -4.67 -28.73
CA HIS A 60 -8.08 -4.52 -28.46
C HIS A 60 -7.77 -4.16 -27.00
N LEU A 61 -8.78 -3.90 -26.17
CA LEU A 61 -8.58 -3.46 -24.78
C LEU A 61 -7.76 -4.46 -23.96
N LYS A 62 -8.01 -5.76 -24.13
CA LYS A 62 -7.27 -6.83 -23.48
C LYS A 62 -5.77 -6.80 -23.75
N GLN A 63 -5.37 -6.29 -24.91
CA GLN A 63 -3.97 -6.23 -25.33
C GLN A 63 -3.23 -5.01 -24.77
N ILE A 64 -3.94 -3.97 -24.34
CA ILE A 64 -3.32 -2.69 -23.95
C ILE A 64 -3.55 -2.31 -22.49
N LEU A 65 -4.58 -2.83 -21.82
CA LEU A 65 -4.99 -2.31 -20.51
C LEU A 65 -3.88 -2.49 -19.45
N GLY A 66 -3.14 -3.59 -19.49
CA GLY A 66 -2.01 -3.80 -18.58
C GLY A 66 -0.93 -2.72 -18.72
N VAL A 67 -0.52 -2.42 -19.96
CA VAL A 67 0.43 -1.34 -20.26
C VAL A 67 -0.14 0.01 -19.84
N TRP A 68 -1.39 0.27 -20.16
CA TRP A 68 -2.03 1.55 -19.90
C TRP A 68 -2.16 1.83 -18.40
N LEU A 69 -2.58 0.85 -17.58
CA LEU A 69 -2.59 0.98 -16.12
C LEU A 69 -1.18 1.24 -15.56
N MET A 70 -0.16 0.60 -16.15
CA MET A 70 1.23 0.83 -15.75
C MET A 70 1.72 2.24 -16.05
N VAL A 71 1.34 2.83 -17.19
CA VAL A 71 1.72 4.21 -17.50
C VAL A 71 1.01 5.23 -16.62
N GLN A 72 -0.15 4.90 -16.02
CA GLN A 72 -0.77 5.76 -15.00
C GLN A 72 0.05 5.84 -13.70
N CYS A 73 1.08 5.00 -13.55
CA CYS A 73 2.02 4.97 -12.44
C CYS A 73 3.42 5.49 -12.85
N ASP A 74 3.55 6.15 -14.00
CA ASP A 74 4.83 6.65 -14.49
C ASP A 74 5.46 7.65 -13.51
N PRO A 75 6.75 7.54 -13.17
CA PRO A 75 7.44 8.52 -12.32
C PRO A 75 7.52 9.91 -12.96
N HIS A 76 7.31 10.05 -14.27
CA HIS A 76 7.15 11.34 -14.94
C HIS A 76 5.68 11.82 -14.85
N PRO A 77 5.36 12.82 -14.00
CA PRO A 77 3.96 13.16 -13.70
C PRO A 77 3.11 13.57 -14.91
N PRO A 78 3.62 14.30 -15.93
CA PRO A 78 2.85 14.58 -17.14
C PRO A 78 2.37 13.32 -17.87
N CYS A 79 3.23 12.30 -17.98
CA CYS A 79 2.89 11.03 -18.63
C CYS A 79 1.76 10.31 -17.87
N ALA A 80 1.93 10.15 -16.55
CA ALA A 80 0.93 9.51 -15.69
C ALA A 80 -0.41 10.25 -15.70
N SER A 81 -0.37 11.59 -15.63
CA SER A 81 -1.57 12.43 -15.61
C SER A 81 -2.35 12.33 -16.92
N VAL A 82 -1.67 12.33 -18.07
CA VAL A 82 -2.33 12.15 -19.38
C VAL A 82 -2.93 10.75 -19.49
N ALA A 83 -2.19 9.69 -19.13
CA ALA A 83 -2.69 8.32 -19.17
C ALA A 83 -3.95 8.15 -18.31
N PHE A 84 -3.93 8.72 -17.10
CA PHE A 84 -5.05 8.66 -16.16
C PHE A 84 -6.25 9.45 -16.66
N LYS A 85 -6.04 10.67 -17.17
CA LYS A 85 -7.10 11.50 -17.74
C LYS A 85 -7.78 10.80 -18.93
N VAL A 86 -6.99 10.23 -19.85
CA VAL A 86 -7.54 9.48 -20.98
C VAL A 86 -8.38 8.29 -20.51
N PHE A 87 -7.97 7.61 -19.43
CA PHE A 87 -8.73 6.50 -18.86
C PHE A 87 -10.06 6.97 -18.25
N GLN A 88 -10.05 8.06 -17.49
CA GLN A 88 -11.27 8.63 -16.89
C GLN A 88 -12.25 9.18 -17.94
N GLU A 89 -11.75 9.80 -19.00
CA GLU A 89 -12.60 10.31 -20.09
C GLU A 89 -13.28 9.18 -20.88
N LEU A 90 -12.61 8.04 -21.03
CA LEU A 90 -13.16 6.88 -21.74
C LEU A 90 -14.07 6.03 -20.86
N PHE A 91 -13.73 5.87 -19.58
CA PHE A 91 -14.50 5.12 -18.59
C PHE A 91 -14.99 6.08 -17.50
N THR A 92 -16.02 6.85 -17.84
CA THR A 92 -16.51 8.01 -17.07
C THR A 92 -17.13 7.70 -15.69
N THR A 93 -17.37 6.44 -15.38
CA THR A 93 -18.03 6.01 -14.14
C THR A 93 -17.23 4.88 -13.50
N SER A 94 -17.20 4.80 -12.17
CA SER A 94 -16.55 3.70 -11.45
C SER A 94 -17.04 2.32 -11.91
N ALA A 95 -18.34 2.16 -12.19
CA ALA A 95 -18.89 0.91 -12.71
C ALA A 95 -18.21 0.48 -14.04
N LYS A 96 -18.15 1.38 -15.04
CA LYS A 96 -17.44 1.12 -16.30
C LYS A 96 -15.95 0.83 -16.11
N GLN A 97 -15.28 1.50 -15.17
CA GLN A 97 -13.88 1.26 -14.86
C GLN A 97 -13.69 -0.14 -14.29
N SER A 98 -14.57 -0.57 -13.38
CA SER A 98 -14.57 -1.92 -12.84
C SER A 98 -14.91 -2.97 -13.91
N ASP A 99 -15.86 -2.68 -14.80
CA ASP A 99 -16.25 -3.60 -15.88
C ASP A 99 -15.12 -3.83 -16.87
N VAL A 100 -14.39 -2.78 -17.28
CA VAL A 100 -13.25 -2.96 -18.18
C VAL A 100 -12.07 -3.65 -17.50
N ALA A 101 -11.85 -3.37 -16.21
CA ALA A 101 -10.83 -4.07 -15.42
C ALA A 101 -11.16 -5.57 -15.30
N ASP A 102 -12.42 -5.91 -14.99
CA ASP A 102 -12.88 -7.29 -14.90
C ASP A 102 -12.81 -7.99 -16.27
N PHE A 103 -13.21 -7.32 -17.34
CA PHE A 103 -13.15 -7.84 -18.71
C PHE A 103 -11.72 -8.21 -19.15
N CYS A 104 -10.73 -7.41 -18.76
CA CYS A 104 -9.31 -7.60 -19.10
C CYS A 104 -8.48 -8.26 -18.00
N ARG A 105 -9.12 -8.80 -16.96
CA ARG A 105 -8.48 -9.30 -15.73
C ARG A 105 -7.27 -10.21 -16.00
N VAL A 106 -7.48 -11.24 -16.83
CA VAL A 106 -6.48 -12.29 -17.06
C VAL A 106 -5.25 -11.72 -17.76
N GLU A 107 -5.47 -10.90 -18.78
CA GLU A 107 -4.40 -10.29 -19.57
C GLU A 107 -3.62 -9.24 -18.77
N VAL A 108 -4.29 -8.46 -17.93
CA VAL A 108 -3.63 -7.51 -17.01
C VAL A 108 -2.73 -8.25 -16.03
N PHE A 109 -3.22 -9.31 -15.37
CA PHE A 109 -2.39 -10.10 -14.47
C PHE A 109 -1.19 -10.73 -15.18
N ASN A 110 -1.41 -11.37 -16.34
CA ASN A 110 -0.32 -11.98 -17.11
C ASN A 110 0.79 -10.95 -17.40
N PHE A 111 0.41 -9.78 -17.90
CA PHE A 111 1.35 -8.72 -18.26
C PHE A 111 2.13 -8.19 -17.05
N LEU A 112 1.44 -7.89 -15.94
CA LEU A 112 2.09 -7.33 -14.75
C LEU A 112 2.97 -8.38 -14.05
N GLU A 113 2.54 -9.63 -13.96
CA GLU A 113 3.33 -10.74 -13.41
C GLU A 113 4.60 -11.00 -14.23
N ASP A 114 4.51 -10.90 -15.56
CA ASP A 114 5.68 -11.02 -16.44
C ASP A 114 6.71 -9.93 -16.14
N ILE A 115 6.29 -8.68 -15.95
CA ILE A 115 7.20 -7.59 -15.57
C ILE A 115 7.78 -7.81 -14.18
N MET A 116 6.95 -8.10 -13.18
CA MET A 116 7.42 -8.26 -11.79
C MET A 116 8.40 -9.42 -11.61
N PHE A 117 8.20 -10.53 -12.35
CA PHE A 117 8.87 -11.78 -12.05
C PHE A 117 9.79 -12.30 -13.15
N LYS A 118 9.62 -11.89 -14.41
CA LYS A 118 10.45 -12.34 -15.52
C LYS A 118 11.37 -11.25 -16.05
N LEU A 119 11.03 -9.97 -15.89
CA LEU A 119 11.92 -8.87 -16.28
C LEU A 119 13.24 -8.97 -15.50
N THR A 120 14.33 -8.86 -16.24
CA THR A 120 15.70 -8.82 -15.72
C THR A 120 16.46 -7.69 -16.41
N ILE A 121 17.54 -7.22 -15.78
CA ILE A 121 18.49 -6.30 -16.41
C ILE A 121 18.98 -6.84 -17.76
N GLN A 122 19.30 -8.14 -17.82
CA GLN A 122 19.72 -8.82 -19.04
C GLN A 122 18.66 -8.74 -20.15
N SER A 123 17.40 -9.02 -19.82
CA SER A 123 16.32 -8.90 -20.82
C SER A 123 16.16 -7.47 -21.35
N ILE A 124 16.46 -6.44 -20.55
CA ILE A 124 16.42 -5.04 -21.02
C ILE A 124 17.57 -4.73 -21.96
N ILE A 125 18.78 -5.20 -21.63
CA ILE A 125 19.96 -5.06 -22.49
C ILE A 125 19.72 -5.75 -23.85
N GLU A 126 19.15 -6.95 -23.83
CA GLU A 126 18.83 -7.72 -25.05
C GLU A 126 17.80 -7.04 -25.95
N MET A 127 16.91 -6.22 -25.38
CA MET A 127 15.98 -5.43 -26.18
C MET A 127 16.71 -4.37 -27.04
N ARG A 128 17.95 -3.97 -26.68
CA ARG A 128 18.79 -2.95 -27.37
C ARG A 128 18.08 -1.60 -27.58
N ILE A 129 17.21 -1.21 -26.63
CA ILE A 129 16.36 -0.01 -26.73
C ILE A 129 16.87 1.12 -25.80
N CYS A 130 17.98 0.94 -25.08
CA CYS A 130 18.54 1.98 -24.22
C CYS A 130 20.04 1.76 -23.99
N GLU A 131 20.75 2.84 -23.65
CA GLU A 131 22.17 2.81 -23.30
C GLU A 131 22.39 2.10 -21.95
N GLU A 132 23.59 1.59 -21.70
CA GLU A 132 23.91 0.84 -20.47
C GLU A 132 23.60 1.65 -19.20
N GLU A 133 23.88 2.95 -19.22
CA GLU A 133 23.60 3.88 -18.11
C GLU A 133 22.09 4.03 -17.82
N GLU A 134 21.24 3.80 -18.82
CA GLU A 134 19.79 3.95 -18.71
C GLU A 134 19.08 2.66 -18.28
N VAL A 135 19.73 1.51 -18.40
CA VAL A 135 19.14 0.18 -18.16
C VAL A 135 18.58 0.08 -16.74
N GLU A 136 19.35 0.52 -15.74
CA GLU A 136 18.93 0.45 -14.34
C GLU A 136 17.71 1.33 -14.09
N SER A 137 17.72 2.58 -14.59
CA SER A 137 16.60 3.51 -14.44
C SER A 137 15.32 2.96 -15.09
N ARG A 138 15.45 2.32 -16.26
CA ARG A 138 14.34 1.68 -16.97
C ARG A 138 13.82 0.47 -16.21
N PHE A 139 14.70 -0.38 -15.68
CA PHE A 139 14.33 -1.52 -14.86
C PHE A 139 13.55 -1.09 -13.62
N ILE A 140 14.08 -0.10 -12.88
CA ILE A 140 13.42 0.46 -11.69
C ILE A 140 12.04 0.97 -12.04
N ARG A 141 11.91 1.77 -13.11
CA ARG A 141 10.63 2.33 -13.57
C ARG A 141 9.62 1.22 -13.90
N LEU A 142 10.00 0.25 -14.72
CA LEU A 142 9.09 -0.83 -15.13
C LEU A 142 8.67 -1.69 -13.92
N LEU A 143 9.61 -2.07 -13.07
CA LEU A 143 9.32 -2.90 -11.90
C LEU A 143 8.40 -2.17 -10.91
N SER A 144 8.76 -0.96 -10.47
CA SER A 144 7.94 -0.20 -9.52
C SER A 144 6.55 0.11 -10.09
N SER A 145 6.47 0.59 -11.33
CA SER A 145 5.19 0.90 -11.98
C SER A 145 4.31 -0.34 -12.13
N SER A 146 4.88 -1.53 -12.34
CA SER A 146 4.08 -2.76 -12.46
C SER A 146 3.40 -3.17 -11.15
N ILE A 147 4.06 -2.92 -10.01
CA ILE A 147 3.52 -3.20 -8.67
C ILE A 147 2.44 -2.16 -8.33
N ASP A 148 2.68 -0.88 -8.64
CA ASP A 148 1.68 0.20 -8.46
C ASP A 148 0.46 -0.01 -9.39
N ALA A 149 0.68 -0.48 -10.62
CA ALA A 149 -0.39 -0.82 -11.55
C ALA A 149 -1.25 -1.97 -11.03
N LEU A 150 -0.63 -3.00 -10.44
CA LEU A 150 -1.37 -4.06 -9.78
C LEU A 150 -2.19 -3.50 -8.61
N THR A 151 -1.62 -2.59 -7.81
CA THR A 151 -2.33 -1.91 -6.73
C THR A 151 -3.58 -1.20 -7.25
N LYS A 152 -3.44 -0.35 -8.28
CA LYS A 152 -4.58 0.33 -8.94
C LYS A 152 -5.59 -0.66 -9.51
N PHE A 153 -5.12 -1.72 -10.16
CA PHE A 153 -5.99 -2.75 -10.73
C PHE A 153 -6.86 -3.41 -9.64
N ILE A 154 -6.24 -3.76 -8.51
CA ILE A 154 -6.94 -4.34 -7.36
C ILE A 154 -7.94 -3.34 -6.77
N GLU A 155 -7.67 -2.03 -6.75
CA GLU A 155 -8.64 -1.04 -6.29
C GLU A 155 -9.88 -0.97 -7.18
N ILE A 156 -9.72 -1.00 -8.51
CA ILE A 156 -10.81 -0.77 -9.45
C ILE A 156 -11.60 -2.02 -9.85
N VAL A 157 -11.01 -3.22 -9.82
CA VAL A 157 -11.69 -4.45 -10.28
C VAL A 157 -12.91 -4.75 -9.42
N ASN A 158 -14.04 -5.18 -10.00
CA ASN A 158 -15.22 -5.54 -9.20
C ASN A 158 -15.05 -6.91 -8.51
N ASP A 159 -15.98 -7.24 -7.62
CA ASP A 159 -15.96 -8.50 -6.87
C ASP A 159 -16.62 -9.68 -7.62
N LYS A 160 -16.96 -9.53 -8.91
CA LYS A 160 -17.64 -10.59 -9.68
C LYS A 160 -16.82 -11.88 -9.73
N HIS A 161 -15.49 -11.76 -9.85
CA HIS A 161 -14.56 -12.88 -9.87
C HIS A 161 -13.61 -12.85 -8.67
N ARG A 162 -14.12 -12.44 -7.50
CA ARG A 162 -13.33 -12.24 -6.28
C ARG A 162 -12.47 -13.46 -5.91
N GLU A 163 -13.04 -14.67 -5.91
CA GLU A 163 -12.29 -15.88 -5.55
C GLU A 163 -11.20 -16.20 -6.58
N GLU A 164 -11.48 -16.11 -7.88
CA GLU A 164 -10.48 -16.33 -8.93
C GLU A 164 -9.30 -15.35 -8.80
N ILE A 165 -9.59 -14.09 -8.45
CA ILE A 165 -8.55 -13.08 -8.21
C ILE A 165 -7.72 -13.44 -6.98
N MET A 166 -8.36 -13.79 -5.86
CA MET A 166 -7.65 -14.20 -4.64
C MET A 166 -6.82 -15.45 -4.87
N GLU A 167 -7.35 -16.46 -5.56
CA GLU A 167 -6.63 -17.67 -5.94
C GLU A 167 -5.40 -17.34 -6.79
N ARG A 168 -5.55 -16.46 -7.79
CA ARG A 168 -4.42 -16.02 -8.60
C ARG A 168 -3.34 -15.30 -7.79
N ILE A 169 -3.74 -14.43 -6.85
CA ILE A 169 -2.79 -13.78 -5.92
C ILE A 169 -2.06 -14.82 -5.07
N ARG A 170 -2.77 -15.81 -4.51
CA ARG A 170 -2.15 -16.89 -3.72
C ARG A 170 -1.17 -17.72 -4.57
N ASN A 171 -1.59 -18.12 -5.76
CA ASN A 171 -0.89 -19.09 -6.59
C ASN A 171 0.25 -18.49 -7.42
N ASN A 172 0.20 -17.21 -7.78
CA ASN A 172 1.20 -16.57 -8.63
C ASN A 172 2.01 -15.49 -7.92
N LEU A 173 1.39 -14.71 -7.02
CA LEU A 173 2.08 -13.63 -6.31
C LEU A 173 2.74 -14.14 -5.03
N PHE A 174 1.95 -14.73 -4.11
CA PHE A 174 2.46 -15.18 -2.81
C PHE A 174 3.30 -16.46 -2.87
N SER A 175 3.10 -17.31 -3.88
CA SER A 175 3.95 -18.48 -4.11
C SER A 175 5.33 -18.10 -4.65
N ASN A 176 5.47 -16.91 -5.26
CA ASN A 176 6.69 -16.50 -5.94
C ASN A 176 7.72 -15.92 -4.96
N SER A 177 8.89 -16.55 -4.87
CA SER A 177 9.95 -16.13 -3.94
C SER A 177 10.52 -14.74 -4.21
N LYS A 178 10.41 -14.20 -5.43
CA LYS A 178 10.86 -12.84 -5.76
C LYS A 178 10.00 -11.77 -5.09
N PHE A 179 8.69 -12.01 -4.96
CA PHE A 179 7.74 -11.09 -4.31
C PHE A 179 8.19 -10.74 -2.88
N TRP A 180 8.60 -11.75 -2.12
CA TRP A 180 9.03 -11.60 -0.73
C TRP A 180 10.41 -10.92 -0.56
N LYS A 181 11.10 -10.59 -1.66
CA LYS A 181 12.34 -9.81 -1.64
C LYS A 181 12.11 -8.30 -1.81
N PHE A 182 10.95 -7.90 -2.35
CA PHE A 182 10.59 -6.49 -2.56
C PHE A 182 10.66 -5.61 -1.31
N PRO A 183 10.18 -6.01 -0.11
CA PRO A 183 10.28 -5.16 1.09
C PRO A 183 11.73 -4.86 1.51
N LYS A 184 12.70 -5.66 1.06
CA LYS A 184 14.14 -5.47 1.35
C LYS A 184 14.91 -4.94 0.14
N SER A 185 14.21 -4.49 -0.90
CA SER A 185 14.85 -3.93 -2.09
C SER A 185 15.69 -2.70 -1.73
N LYS A 186 16.86 -2.57 -2.37
CA LYS A 186 17.68 -1.35 -2.28
C LYS A 186 16.98 -0.14 -2.91
N ILE A 187 16.02 -0.39 -3.81
CA ILE A 187 15.28 0.63 -4.56
C ILE A 187 14.05 1.04 -3.72
N PRO A 188 13.99 2.29 -3.20
CA PRO A 188 12.88 2.76 -2.35
C PRO A 188 11.52 2.65 -3.04
N GLN A 189 11.44 2.93 -4.34
CA GLN A 189 10.21 2.86 -5.13
C GLN A 189 9.60 1.45 -5.11
N VAL A 190 10.43 0.41 -5.12
CA VAL A 190 9.97 -0.99 -5.05
C VAL A 190 9.46 -1.32 -3.64
N ARG A 191 10.13 -0.83 -2.58
CA ARG A 191 9.64 -1.00 -1.20
C ARG A 191 8.30 -0.31 -1.00
N LYS A 192 8.20 0.95 -1.42
CA LYS A 192 6.96 1.75 -1.37
C LYS A 192 5.80 1.02 -2.05
N ALA A 193 5.98 0.65 -3.32
CA ALA A 193 4.95 -0.04 -4.11
C ALA A 193 4.54 -1.39 -3.48
N TYR A 194 5.49 -2.13 -2.89
CA TYR A 194 5.17 -3.36 -2.15
C TYR A 194 4.23 -3.10 -0.98
N TYR A 195 4.53 -2.12 -0.13
CA TYR A 195 3.69 -1.83 1.04
C TYR A 195 2.32 -1.26 0.66
N ASP A 196 2.25 -0.44 -0.38
CA ASP A 196 0.97 0.04 -0.94
C ASP A 196 0.11 -1.12 -1.46
N LEU A 197 0.73 -2.08 -2.16
CA LEU A 197 0.05 -3.29 -2.62
C LEU A 197 -0.43 -4.16 -1.45
N ILE A 198 0.40 -4.39 -0.43
CA ILE A 198 0.01 -5.15 0.76
C ILE A 198 -1.18 -4.49 1.48
N ALA A 199 -1.11 -3.18 1.72
CA ALA A 199 -2.21 -2.45 2.33
C ALA A 199 -3.51 -2.59 1.52
N THR A 200 -3.42 -2.49 0.20
CA THR A 200 -4.58 -2.60 -0.70
C THR A 200 -5.18 -4.01 -0.71
N LEU A 201 -4.34 -5.04 -0.79
CA LEU A 201 -4.75 -6.43 -0.74
C LEU A 201 -5.47 -6.76 0.58
N LEU A 202 -4.92 -6.31 1.71
CA LEU A 202 -5.52 -6.52 3.02
C LEU A 202 -6.82 -5.74 3.19
N LYS A 203 -6.88 -4.47 2.76
CA LYS A 203 -8.12 -3.66 2.80
C LYS A 203 -9.24 -4.30 1.98
N LYS A 204 -8.93 -4.82 0.78
CA LYS A 204 -9.94 -5.35 -0.14
C LYS A 204 -10.37 -6.77 0.20
N TYR A 205 -9.41 -7.65 0.50
CA TYR A 205 -9.68 -9.07 0.61
C TYR A 205 -9.69 -9.59 2.05
N GLY A 206 -8.96 -8.95 2.97
CA GLY A 206 -8.89 -9.31 4.38
C GLY A 206 -8.29 -10.69 4.64
N THR A 207 -8.66 -11.30 5.77
CA THR A 207 -8.25 -12.65 6.17
C THR A 207 -8.57 -13.75 5.14
N PRO A 208 -9.67 -13.71 4.36
CA PRO A 208 -9.91 -14.70 3.30
C PRO A 208 -8.76 -14.86 2.31
N LEU A 209 -7.99 -13.81 2.02
CA LEU A 209 -6.87 -13.91 1.07
C LEU A 209 -5.73 -14.78 1.60
N LEU A 210 -5.57 -14.88 2.92
CA LEU A 210 -4.34 -15.34 3.56
C LEU A 210 -4.42 -16.82 3.95
N ASN A 211 -3.29 -17.51 3.79
CA ASN A 211 -3.03 -18.79 4.45
C ASN A 211 -2.03 -18.55 5.60
N PRO A 212 -1.77 -19.53 6.50
CA PRO A 212 -0.89 -19.32 7.65
C PRO A 212 0.50 -18.79 7.27
N LYS A 213 1.08 -19.30 6.19
CA LYS A 213 2.39 -18.89 5.70
C LYS A 213 2.39 -17.45 5.17
N SER A 214 1.44 -17.08 4.31
CA SER A 214 1.37 -15.72 3.78
C SER A 214 0.99 -14.70 4.85
N LYS A 215 0.14 -15.07 5.83
CA LYS A 215 -0.14 -14.27 7.02
C LYS A 215 1.14 -13.97 7.79
N GLU A 216 1.94 -14.99 8.11
CA GLU A 216 3.21 -14.84 8.82
C GLU A 216 4.19 -13.95 8.03
N GLN A 217 4.37 -14.22 6.73
CA GLN A 217 5.31 -13.46 5.89
C GLN A 217 4.94 -11.98 5.77
N ILE A 218 3.66 -11.65 5.58
CA ILE A 218 3.17 -10.26 5.53
C ILE A 218 3.34 -9.59 6.90
N THR A 219 2.99 -10.29 7.97
CA THR A 219 3.10 -9.77 9.33
C THR A 219 4.55 -9.43 9.66
N ILE A 220 5.48 -10.34 9.38
CA ILE A 220 6.92 -10.11 9.56
C ILE A 220 7.40 -8.96 8.67
N SER A 221 7.00 -8.92 7.39
CA SER A 221 7.51 -7.89 6.47
C SER A 221 7.06 -6.47 6.84
N VAL A 222 5.87 -6.31 7.41
CA VAL A 222 5.33 -5.02 7.84
C VAL A 222 5.84 -4.64 9.24
N LEU A 223 5.65 -5.51 10.25
CA LEU A 223 6.03 -5.19 11.64
C LEU A 223 7.54 -4.98 11.80
N CYS A 224 8.36 -5.71 11.05
CA CYS A 224 9.82 -5.57 11.11
C CYS A 224 10.37 -4.42 10.24
N SER A 225 9.52 -3.56 9.69
CA SER A 225 9.97 -2.47 8.80
C SER A 225 9.48 -1.09 9.21
N ILE A 226 8.85 -0.97 10.39
CA ILE A 226 8.31 0.31 10.89
C ILE A 226 9.39 1.38 11.13
N ASP A 227 10.64 0.95 11.25
CA ASP A 227 11.85 1.78 11.35
C ASP A 227 12.47 2.14 9.99
N GLU A 228 11.69 2.05 8.91
CA GLU A 228 12.06 2.57 7.59
C GLU A 228 12.56 4.02 7.69
N ASN A 229 13.62 4.32 6.94
CA ASN A 229 14.34 5.59 7.05
C ASN A 229 14.24 6.45 5.78
N ASP A 230 13.70 5.92 4.68
CA ASP A 230 13.42 6.68 3.47
C ASP A 230 12.06 7.39 3.58
N ILE A 231 12.10 8.73 3.56
CA ILE A 231 10.93 9.60 3.68
C ILE A 231 9.81 9.29 2.66
N THR A 232 10.16 8.72 1.50
CA THR A 232 9.21 8.37 0.44
C THR A 232 8.51 7.02 0.67
N VAL A 233 9.06 6.18 1.54
CA VAL A 233 8.58 4.81 1.82
C VAL A 233 7.82 4.74 3.14
N ILE A 234 8.21 5.54 4.14
CA ILE A 234 7.61 5.58 5.48
C ILE A 234 6.07 5.63 5.44
N PRO A 235 5.41 6.50 4.64
CA PRO A 235 3.95 6.55 4.63
C PRO A 235 3.29 5.24 4.20
N SER A 236 3.87 4.55 3.22
CA SER A 236 3.35 3.27 2.71
C SER A 236 3.51 2.16 3.76
N VAL A 237 4.66 2.09 4.44
CA VAL A 237 4.89 1.13 5.54
C VAL A 237 3.86 1.34 6.66
N TRP A 238 3.65 2.58 7.08
CA TRP A 238 2.76 2.89 8.20
C TRP A 238 1.28 2.71 7.85
N ASN A 239 0.88 3.01 6.60
CA ASN A 239 -0.45 2.63 6.11
C ASN A 239 -0.63 1.10 6.11
N ALA A 240 0.36 0.32 5.66
CA ALA A 240 0.31 -1.14 5.72
C ALA A 240 0.24 -1.67 7.17
N LEU A 241 0.96 -1.05 8.10
CA LEU A 241 0.91 -1.35 9.53
C LEU A 241 -0.50 -1.17 10.10
N ILE A 242 -1.12 -0.01 9.87
CA ILE A 242 -2.47 0.30 10.36
C ILE A 242 -3.47 -0.73 9.83
N VAL A 243 -3.43 -1.00 8.52
CA VAL A 243 -4.31 -1.98 7.88
C VAL A 243 -4.14 -3.37 8.47
N LEU A 244 -2.88 -3.80 8.67
CA LEU A 244 -2.58 -5.09 9.26
C LEU A 244 -3.14 -5.19 10.68
N LEU A 245 -2.84 -4.21 11.54
CA LEU A 245 -3.26 -4.18 12.94
C LEU A 245 -4.78 -4.10 13.12
N CYS A 246 -5.49 -3.46 12.19
CA CYS A 246 -6.94 -3.30 12.25
C CYS A 246 -7.70 -4.43 11.55
N GLY A 247 -7.12 -5.06 10.53
CA GLY A 247 -7.81 -6.03 9.68
C GLY A 247 -7.47 -7.49 9.96
N ILE A 248 -6.38 -7.79 10.69
CA ILE A 248 -5.93 -9.15 10.95
C ILE A 248 -5.79 -9.39 12.45
N ASP A 249 -6.45 -10.45 12.93
CA ASP A 249 -6.34 -10.89 14.31
C ASP A 249 -5.05 -11.66 14.56
N ASP A 250 -4.60 -11.62 15.81
CA ASP A 250 -3.45 -12.41 16.31
C ASP A 250 -2.18 -12.23 15.44
N VAL A 251 -1.87 -10.99 15.09
CA VAL A 251 -0.63 -10.64 14.36
C VAL A 251 0.62 -10.78 15.22
N TRP A 252 0.47 -10.63 16.54
CA TRP A 252 1.60 -10.65 17.47
C TRP A 252 2.16 -12.06 17.73
N SER A 253 1.38 -13.12 17.48
CA SER A 253 1.86 -14.51 17.62
C SER A 253 2.91 -14.89 16.58
N SER A 254 2.94 -14.19 15.45
CA SER A 254 3.86 -14.46 14.34
C SER A 254 5.26 -13.85 14.53
N ILE A 255 5.49 -13.07 15.60
CA ILE A 255 6.76 -12.38 15.82
C ILE A 255 7.24 -12.40 17.28
N ASN A 256 8.56 -12.42 17.46
CA ASN A 256 9.14 -12.12 18.77
C ASN A 256 9.16 -10.60 18.98
N MET A 257 8.12 -10.06 19.62
CA MET A 257 7.97 -8.60 19.82
C MET A 257 9.21 -7.95 20.44
N SER A 258 9.73 -8.50 21.53
CA SER A 258 10.85 -7.92 22.28
C SER A 258 12.13 -7.80 21.45
N LYS A 259 12.35 -8.71 20.49
CA LYS A 259 13.55 -8.70 19.64
C LYS A 259 13.32 -8.04 18.29
N ALA A 260 12.13 -8.19 17.71
CA ALA A 260 11.88 -7.85 16.31
C ALA A 260 11.11 -6.53 16.14
N PHE A 261 10.18 -6.19 17.03
CA PHE A 261 9.29 -5.04 16.88
C PHE A 261 9.65 -3.88 17.81
N ILE A 262 9.80 -4.16 19.11
CA ILE A 262 10.00 -3.14 20.14
C ILE A 262 11.26 -2.28 19.88
N PRO A 263 12.43 -2.86 19.51
CA PRO A 263 13.60 -2.04 19.16
C PRO A 263 13.37 -1.12 17.97
N LYS A 264 12.53 -1.53 17.01
CA LYS A 264 12.19 -0.75 15.81
C LYS A 264 11.23 0.39 16.14
N LEU A 265 10.27 0.13 17.02
CA LEU A 265 9.40 1.17 17.57
C LEU A 265 10.23 2.23 18.29
N TRP A 266 11.18 1.82 19.13
CA TRP A 266 12.10 2.73 19.79
C TRP A 266 12.93 3.54 18.80
N ASN A 267 13.54 2.90 17.80
CA ASN A 267 14.28 3.63 16.78
C ASN A 267 13.40 4.65 16.05
N THR A 268 12.16 4.30 15.71
CA THR A 268 11.22 5.22 15.06
C THR A 268 10.93 6.45 15.92
N ILE A 269 10.66 6.25 17.21
CA ILE A 269 10.36 7.34 18.15
C ILE A 269 11.62 8.20 18.36
N ASP A 270 12.76 7.58 18.66
CA ASP A 270 14.04 8.27 18.90
C ASP A 270 14.47 9.11 17.68
N LYS A 271 14.11 8.67 16.47
CA LYS A 271 14.38 9.37 15.20
C LYS A 271 13.25 10.27 14.73
N CYS A 272 12.21 10.49 15.55
CA CYS A 272 11.05 11.33 15.23
C CYS A 272 10.41 10.95 13.87
N GLY A 273 10.34 9.65 13.58
CA GLY A 273 9.81 9.14 12.31
C GLY A 273 10.62 9.55 11.09
N HIS A 274 11.92 9.86 11.25
CA HIS A 274 12.82 10.29 10.16
C HIS A 274 12.28 11.49 9.35
N GLY A 275 11.60 12.43 10.01
CA GLY A 275 10.98 13.60 9.37
C GLY A 275 9.55 13.37 8.89
N CYS A 276 8.94 12.24 9.24
CA CYS A 276 7.53 11.88 8.99
C CYS A 276 6.76 11.60 10.31
N ALA A 277 7.04 12.37 11.37
CA ALA A 277 6.27 12.33 12.61
C ALA A 277 4.75 12.46 12.38
N SER A 278 4.32 13.32 11.45
CA SER A 278 2.91 13.54 11.10
C SER A 278 2.20 12.32 10.52
N VAL A 279 2.95 11.34 10.02
CA VAL A 279 2.43 10.06 9.53
C VAL A 279 2.61 8.95 10.57
N THR A 280 3.71 8.98 11.33
CA THR A 280 4.08 7.90 12.25
C THR A 280 3.46 8.06 13.63
N HIS A 281 3.68 9.20 14.28
CA HIS A 281 3.41 9.40 15.70
C HIS A 281 1.91 9.35 16.08
N PRO A 282 0.97 9.91 15.29
CA PRO A 282 -0.45 9.75 15.57
C PRO A 282 -0.91 8.28 15.69
N ASN A 283 -0.16 7.34 15.09
CA ASN A 283 -0.49 5.92 15.09
C ASN A 283 0.18 5.12 16.23
N ILE A 284 1.00 5.76 17.08
CA ILE A 284 1.62 5.07 18.23
C ILE A 284 0.56 4.62 19.24
N VAL A 285 -0.48 5.43 19.46
CA VAL A 285 -1.59 5.04 20.34
C VAL A 285 -2.37 3.85 19.78
N LEU A 286 -2.54 3.75 18.45
CA LEU A 286 -3.15 2.57 17.83
C LEU A 286 -2.30 1.31 18.08
N ILE A 287 -0.97 1.42 18.00
CA ILE A 287 -0.07 0.31 18.35
C ILE A 287 -0.29 -0.08 19.83
N LEU A 288 -0.36 0.89 20.74
CA LEU A 288 -0.64 0.64 22.16
C LEU A 288 -1.96 -0.10 22.38
N GLU A 289 -3.02 0.33 21.72
CA GLU A 289 -4.33 -0.32 21.81
C GLU A 289 -4.25 -1.79 21.37
N LYS A 290 -3.51 -2.06 20.29
CA LYS A 290 -3.39 -3.39 19.69
C LYS A 290 -2.36 -4.29 20.36
N LEU A 291 -1.41 -3.75 21.12
CA LEU A 291 -0.40 -4.54 21.81
C LEU A 291 -1.02 -5.47 22.87
N PRO A 292 -0.46 -6.68 23.07
CA PRO A 292 -0.86 -7.58 24.15
C PRO A 292 -0.75 -6.91 25.53
N ALA A 293 -1.75 -7.15 26.40
CA ALA A 293 -1.83 -6.54 27.73
C ALA A 293 -0.59 -6.82 28.60
N ASN A 294 -0.03 -8.02 28.48
CA ASN A 294 1.18 -8.45 29.18
C ASN A 294 2.45 -7.72 28.72
N VAL A 295 2.41 -6.96 27.62
CA VAL A 295 3.51 -6.12 27.13
C VAL A 295 3.23 -4.66 27.46
N LYS A 296 2.10 -4.11 26.99
CA LYS A 296 1.83 -2.66 27.08
C LYS A 296 1.66 -2.12 28.50
N PHE A 297 1.22 -2.96 29.46
CA PHE A 297 1.08 -2.55 30.86
C PHE A 297 2.29 -2.88 31.72
N GLN A 298 3.39 -3.37 31.14
CA GLN A 298 4.63 -3.52 31.90
C GLN A 298 5.18 -2.14 32.27
N LYS A 299 5.54 -1.96 33.54
CA LYS A 299 6.09 -0.69 34.06
C LYS A 299 7.27 -0.19 33.23
N ASN A 300 8.19 -1.08 32.89
CA ASN A 300 9.38 -0.74 32.10
C ASN A 300 9.01 -0.29 30.67
N PHE A 301 8.05 -0.97 30.03
CA PHE A 301 7.60 -0.57 28.69
C PHE A 301 6.93 0.80 28.70
N CYS A 302 6.01 1.04 29.64
CA CYS A 302 5.32 2.33 29.80
C CYS A 302 6.32 3.46 30.08
N ALA A 303 7.24 3.27 31.03
CA ALA A 303 8.27 4.26 31.35
C ALA A 303 9.15 4.58 30.13
N SER A 304 9.66 3.55 29.44
CA SER A 304 10.51 3.75 28.26
C SER A 304 9.76 4.44 27.11
N LEU A 305 8.48 4.12 26.89
CA LEU A 305 7.70 4.77 25.84
C LEU A 305 7.55 6.27 26.12
N LEU A 306 7.12 6.63 27.33
CA LEU A 306 6.90 8.03 27.71
C LEU A 306 8.22 8.81 27.72
N GLU A 307 9.29 8.21 28.25
CA GLU A 307 10.63 8.80 28.23
C GLU A 307 11.09 9.10 26.80
N LYS A 308 10.96 8.13 25.89
CA LYS A 308 11.35 8.31 24.49
C LYS A 308 10.54 9.39 23.79
N LEU A 309 9.21 9.41 23.99
CA LEU A 309 8.36 10.46 23.43
C LEU A 309 8.75 11.86 23.93
N VAL A 310 9.09 12.00 25.22
CA VAL A 310 9.59 13.27 25.79
C VAL A 310 10.94 13.64 25.19
N CYS A 311 11.87 12.70 25.06
CA CYS A 311 13.16 12.93 24.43
C CYS A 311 13.01 13.41 22.97
N SER A 312 12.04 12.86 22.22
CA SER A 312 11.73 13.29 20.85
C SER A 312 11.20 14.72 20.79
N LEU A 313 10.40 15.15 21.77
CA LEU A 313 9.89 16.52 21.86
C LEU A 313 10.98 17.56 22.16
N ILE A 314 12.00 17.18 22.93
CA ILE A 314 13.11 18.06 23.32
C ILE A 314 14.17 18.15 22.20
N ASN A 315 14.16 17.22 21.24
CA ASN A 315 15.15 17.16 20.18
C ASN A 315 14.85 18.14 19.04
N GLU A 316 15.13 19.43 19.27
CA GLU A 316 14.89 20.53 18.31
C GLU A 316 15.58 20.31 16.95
N LYS A 317 16.71 19.59 16.92
CA LYS A 317 17.48 19.32 15.69
C LYS A 317 16.74 18.43 14.69
N MET A 318 15.70 17.72 15.13
CA MET A 318 14.90 16.81 14.28
C MET A 318 13.56 17.43 13.86
N LEU A 319 13.27 18.66 14.27
CA LEU A 319 12.02 19.35 13.97
C LEU A 319 12.07 19.99 12.59
N MET A 320 11.61 19.24 11.58
CA MET A 320 11.61 19.68 10.19
C MET A 320 10.47 20.66 9.86
N SER A 321 9.36 20.64 10.59
CA SER A 321 8.25 21.59 10.43
C SER A 321 7.33 21.62 11.66
N TRP A 322 6.53 22.68 11.79
CA TRP A 322 5.50 22.79 12.84
C TRP A 322 4.52 21.61 12.83
N ARG A 323 4.18 21.10 11.64
CA ARG A 323 3.28 19.95 11.47
C ARG A 323 3.87 18.68 12.09
N GLU A 324 5.17 18.48 11.95
CA GLU A 324 5.86 17.34 12.55
C GLU A 324 5.87 17.47 14.08
N TYR A 325 6.15 18.67 14.59
CA TYR A 325 6.14 18.95 16.04
C TYR A 325 4.76 18.73 16.67
N ASP A 326 3.69 19.25 16.05
CA ASP A 326 2.31 19.08 16.51
C ASP A 326 1.93 17.60 16.61
N ALA A 327 2.36 16.78 15.65
CA ALA A 327 2.15 15.34 15.67
C ALA A 327 2.88 14.62 16.81
N LEU A 328 4.11 15.06 17.16
CA LEU A 328 4.83 14.54 18.33
C LEU A 328 4.08 14.86 19.63
N VAL A 329 3.63 16.12 19.79
CA VAL A 329 2.91 16.59 20.98
C VAL A 329 1.60 15.82 21.12
N ALA A 330 0.81 15.73 20.04
CA ALA A 330 -0.43 14.99 20.00
C ALA A 330 -0.21 13.51 20.40
N SER A 331 0.80 12.85 19.82
CA SER A 331 1.11 11.46 20.16
C SER A 331 1.48 11.27 21.62
N PHE A 332 2.28 12.18 22.20
CA PHE A 332 2.61 12.12 23.63
C PHE A 332 1.35 12.23 24.50
N VAL A 333 0.51 13.23 24.22
CA VAL A 333 -0.74 13.47 24.95
C VAL A 333 -1.69 12.27 24.84
N GLU A 334 -1.88 11.70 23.64
CA GLU A 334 -2.75 10.54 23.44
C GLU A 334 -2.22 9.28 24.13
N CYS A 335 -0.90 9.06 24.16
CA CYS A 335 -0.31 7.97 24.93
C CYS A 335 -0.51 8.15 26.44
N CYS A 336 -0.37 9.38 26.96
CA CYS A 336 -0.68 9.68 28.37
C CYS A 336 -2.15 9.41 28.69
N LYS A 337 -3.07 9.90 27.85
CA LYS A 337 -4.51 9.66 28.01
C LYS A 337 -4.83 8.17 28.03
N PHE A 338 -4.25 7.39 27.11
CA PHE A 338 -4.42 5.94 27.06
C PHE A 338 -4.08 5.29 28.41
N TYR A 339 -2.92 5.60 29.00
CA TYR A 339 -2.53 5.01 30.28
C TYR A 339 -3.38 5.52 31.45
N ILE A 340 -3.69 6.82 31.52
CA ILE A 340 -4.53 7.39 32.57
C ILE A 340 -5.91 6.74 32.55
N PHE A 341 -6.54 6.64 31.38
CA PHE A 341 -7.85 6.02 31.23
C PHE A 341 -7.85 4.57 31.72
N ASN A 342 -6.85 3.78 31.34
CA ASN A 342 -6.73 2.39 31.78
C ASN A 342 -6.45 2.25 33.29
N ILE A 343 -5.78 3.21 33.91
CA ILE A 343 -5.57 3.22 35.37
C ILE A 343 -6.88 3.54 36.09
N VAL A 344 -7.62 4.54 35.62
CA VAL A 344 -8.92 4.94 36.17
C VAL A 344 -9.92 3.79 36.04
N GLU A 345 -10.05 3.20 34.85
CA GLU A 345 -10.96 2.09 34.60
C GLU A 345 -10.66 0.87 35.49
N LYS A 346 -9.37 0.55 35.72
CA LYS A 346 -8.99 -0.52 36.66
C LYS A 346 -9.36 -0.19 38.10
N ARG A 347 -9.21 1.06 38.51
CA ARG A 347 -9.59 1.51 39.86
C ARG A 347 -11.10 1.45 40.04
N ASP A 348 -11.88 1.89 39.06
CA ASP A 348 -13.34 1.87 39.13
C ASP A 348 -13.89 0.44 39.16
N LYS A 349 -13.30 -0.48 38.37
CA LYS A 349 -13.64 -1.92 38.43
C LYS A 349 -13.29 -2.56 39.78
N ALA A 350 -12.18 -2.16 40.40
CA ALA A 350 -11.81 -2.66 41.73
C ALA A 350 -12.80 -2.14 42.80
N ALA A 351 -13.15 -0.85 42.75
CA ALA A 351 -14.13 -0.27 43.66
C ALA A 351 -15.53 -0.90 43.52
N ALA A 352 -15.98 -1.16 42.30
CA ALA A 352 -17.27 -1.81 42.06
C ALA A 352 -17.29 -3.28 42.53
N ALA A 353 -16.17 -4.00 42.46
CA ALA A 353 -16.05 -5.36 42.98
C ALA A 353 -16.08 -5.38 44.52
N ASP A 354 -15.47 -4.39 45.18
CA ASP A 354 -15.51 -4.25 46.64
C ASP A 354 -16.92 -3.89 47.16
N ASP A 355 -17.71 -3.12 46.40
CA ASP A 355 -19.10 -2.77 46.74
C ASP A 355 -20.08 -3.96 46.59
N ASP A 356 -19.87 -4.85 45.60
CA ASP A 356 -20.72 -6.03 45.37
C ASP A 356 -20.48 -7.14 46.43
N ASP A 357 -19.24 -7.30 46.91
CA ASP A 357 -18.89 -8.29 47.96
C ASP A 357 -19.30 -7.81 49.38
N GLY A 358 -19.50 -6.49 49.55
CA GLY A 358 -20.06 -5.89 50.76
C GLY A 358 -21.57 -6.08 50.91
N GLY A 359 -22.31 -6.23 49.81
CA GLY A 359 -23.77 -6.43 49.81
C GLY A 359 -24.21 -7.85 50.18
N ASN A 360 -23.40 -8.86 49.83
CA ASN A 360 -23.75 -10.28 50.06
C ASN A 360 -23.44 -10.76 51.50
N ASN A 361 -22.60 -10.03 52.24
CA ASN A 361 -22.28 -10.33 53.65
C ASN A 361 -23.22 -9.67 54.66
N MET A 362 -24.06 -8.69 54.25
CA MET A 362 -25.09 -8.12 55.13
C MET A 362 -26.40 -8.92 55.15
N ILE A 363 -26.72 -9.69 54.11
CA ILE A 363 -27.98 -10.48 54.07
C ILE A 363 -27.85 -11.79 54.88
N SER A 364 -26.64 -12.33 55.08
CA SER A 364 -26.41 -13.52 55.92
C SER A 364 -26.39 -13.23 57.43
N SER A 365 -26.33 -11.96 57.83
CA SER A 365 -26.15 -11.55 59.24
C SER A 365 -27.46 -11.16 59.96
N ILE A 366 -28.60 -11.08 59.25
CA ILE A 366 -29.88 -10.62 59.83
C ILE A 366 -30.80 -11.77 60.29
N ASN A 367 -30.52 -13.03 59.95
CA ASN A 367 -31.44 -14.15 60.25
C ASN A 367 -31.12 -14.98 61.52
N ASN A 368 -30.28 -14.50 62.44
CA ASN A 368 -29.87 -15.28 63.63
C ASN A 368 -30.24 -14.71 65.00
N ASN A 369 -31.27 -13.85 65.10
CA ASN A 369 -31.84 -13.48 66.40
C ASN A 369 -33.35 -13.28 66.28
N VAL A 370 -34.14 -14.30 66.65
CA VAL A 370 -35.38 -14.23 67.48
C VAL A 370 -35.85 -15.68 67.70
N ILE A 371 -35.77 -16.14 68.95
CA ILE A 371 -36.68 -17.13 69.55
C ILE A 371 -37.94 -16.39 69.96
#